data_AF-A0A161TIH8-F1
#
_entry.id   AF-A0A161TIH8-F1
#
_cell.length_a   1.000
_cell.length_b   1.000
_cell.length_c   1.000
_cell.angle_alpha   90.00
_cell.angle_beta   90.00
_cell.angle_gamma   90.00
#
_symmetry.space_group_name_H-M   'P 1'
#
loop_
_entity.id
_entity.type
_entity.pdbx_description
1 polymer ?
#
loop_
_entity_poly.entity_id
_entity_poly.type
_entity_poly.pdbx_seq_one_letter_code
_entity_poly.pdbx_strand_id
1 'polypeptide(L)' 'MSECPLCKEDNRCAIANGDKPETCWCMSVTMAQQLLENAASDKKTCICKTCVDNWNEKGRF' A
#
# COMPACT_ATOMS: atom_id res chain seq x y z
N MET A 1 -3.54 3.43 -13.90
CA MET A 1 -2.15 3.70 -13.49
C MET A 1 -2.02 3.25 -12.05
N SER A 2 -1.04 2.40 -11.76
CA SER A 2 -0.90 1.67 -10.49
C SER A 2 0.28 2.23 -9.72
N GLU A 3 0.18 3.47 -9.25
CA GLU A 3 1.31 4.16 -8.60
C GLU A 3 1.13 4.21 -7.07
N CYS A 4 2.20 3.96 -6.34
CA CYS A 4 2.26 4.12 -4.89
C CYS A 4 2.35 5.61 -4.57
N PRO A 5 1.42 6.18 -3.78
CA PRO A 5 1.40 7.61 -3.54
C PRO A 5 2.57 8.09 -2.68
N LEU A 6 3.23 7.19 -1.94
CA LEU A 6 4.36 7.50 -1.06
C LEU A 6 5.71 7.56 -1.79
N CYS A 7 5.95 6.66 -2.75
CA CYS A 7 7.25 6.54 -3.41
C CYS A 7 7.20 6.74 -4.94
N LYS A 8 6.02 6.90 -5.52
CA LYS A 8 5.80 7.10 -6.97
C LYS A 8 6.23 5.93 -7.86
N GLU A 9 6.53 4.79 -7.27
CA GLU A 9 6.80 3.52 -7.95
C GLU A 9 5.51 2.69 -8.13
N ASP A 10 5.58 1.59 -8.87
CA ASP A 10 4.46 0.66 -9.04
C ASP A 10 3.94 0.12 -7.68
N ASN A 11 2.64 0.29 -7.42
CA ASN A 11 1.99 -0.25 -6.22
C ASN A 11 1.61 -1.72 -6.31
N ARG A 12 1.71 -2.32 -7.51
CA ARG A 12 1.37 -3.71 -7.82
C ARG A 12 -0.05 -4.10 -7.41
N CYS A 13 -1.01 -3.19 -7.59
CA CYS A 13 -2.41 -3.44 -7.31
C CYS A 13 -2.96 -4.60 -8.16
N ALA A 14 -3.38 -5.69 -7.52
CA ALA A 14 -3.96 -6.86 -8.18
C ALA A 14 -5.17 -6.49 -9.06
N ILE A 15 -6.09 -5.65 -8.55
CA ILE A 15 -7.28 -5.22 -9.31
C ILE A 15 -6.88 -4.48 -10.59
N ALA A 16 -5.91 -3.57 -10.51
CA ALA A 16 -5.45 -2.81 -11.66
C ALA A 16 -4.72 -3.69 -12.70
N ASN A 17 -4.17 -4.83 -12.25
CA ASN A 17 -3.55 -5.84 -13.10
C ASN A 17 -4.56 -6.89 -13.64
N GLY A 18 -5.84 -6.80 -13.27
CA GLY A 18 -6.87 -7.78 -13.66
C GLY A 18 -6.89 -9.06 -12.82
N ASP A 19 -6.11 -9.11 -11.74
CA ASP A 19 -6.08 -10.19 -10.78
C ASP A 19 -7.15 -10.01 -9.68
N LYS A 20 -7.45 -11.09 -8.95
CA LYS A 20 -8.40 -11.04 -7.85
C LYS A 20 -7.81 -10.30 -6.64
N PRO A 21 -8.57 -9.47 -5.91
CA PRO A 21 -8.08 -8.76 -4.74
C PRO A 21 -7.39 -9.68 -3.72
N GLU A 22 -7.95 -10.88 -3.50
CA GLU A 22 -7.47 -11.87 -2.53
C GLU A 22 -6.02 -12.35 -2.80
N THR A 23 -5.52 -12.20 -4.02
CA THR A 23 -4.13 -12.56 -4.37
C THR A 23 -3.13 -11.45 -4.00
N CYS A 24 -3.61 -10.25 -3.69
CA CYS A 24 -2.76 -9.14 -3.32
C CYS A 24 -2.18 -9.35 -1.92
N TRP A 25 -0.87 -9.13 -1.78
CA TRP A 25 -0.17 -9.23 -0.50
C TRP A 25 -0.81 -8.36 0.60
N CYS A 26 -1.41 -7.21 0.24
CA CYS A 26 -2.00 -6.28 1.19
C CYS A 26 -3.23 -6.86 1.91
N MET A 27 -3.89 -7.89 1.35
CA MET A 27 -5.02 -8.57 1.98
C MET A 27 -4.60 -9.49 3.14
N SER A 28 -3.31 -9.79 3.26
CA SER A 28 -2.75 -10.70 4.27
C SER A 28 -2.08 -9.98 5.45
N VAL A 29 -2.08 -8.65 5.44
CA VAL A 29 -1.40 -7.83 6.46
C VAL A 29 -2.35 -6.83 7.09
N THR A 30 -2.04 -6.41 8.30
CA THR A 30 -2.68 -5.26 8.93
C THR A 30 -1.80 -4.03 8.72
N MET A 31 -2.37 -2.98 8.13
CA MET A 31 -1.71 -1.69 7.96
C MET A 31 -2.09 -0.74 9.10
N ALA A 32 -1.12 -0.01 9.64
CA ALA A 32 -1.40 1.02 10.64
C ALA A 32 -2.29 2.11 10.06
N GLN A 33 -3.31 2.55 10.80
CA GLN A 33 -4.22 3.59 10.34
C GLN A 33 -3.49 4.90 9.99
N GLN A 34 -2.46 5.25 10.76
CA GLN A 34 -1.61 6.42 10.49
C GLN A 34 -0.90 6.33 9.12
N LEU A 35 -0.51 5.13 8.67
CA LEU A 35 0.07 4.95 7.35
C LEU A 35 -0.96 5.22 6.25
N LEU A 36 -2.18 4.73 6.43
CA LEU A 36 -3.28 4.96 5.48
C LEU A 36 -3.63 6.45 5.37
N GLU A 37 -3.66 7.15 6.51
CA GLU A 37 -3.93 8.58 6.58
C GLU A 37 -2.83 9.43 5.93
N ASN A 38 -1.56 9.03 6.08
CA ASN A 38 -0.43 9.71 5.44
C ASN A 38 -0.33 9.42 3.94
N ALA A 39 -0.66 8.20 3.51
CA ALA A 39 -0.38 7.75 2.16
C ALA A 39 -1.33 8.32 1.12
N ALA A 40 -2.60 8.55 1.44
CA ALA A 40 -3.53 9.05 0.44
C ALA A 40 -4.61 9.92 1.04
N SER A 41 -4.77 11.12 0.49
CA SER A 41 -5.97 11.94 0.70
C SER A 41 -7.23 11.25 0.14
N ASP A 42 -7.06 10.34 -0.83
CA ASP A 42 -8.13 9.49 -1.37
C ASP A 42 -7.90 8.02 -0.98
N LYS A 43 -8.81 7.46 -0.18
CA LYS A 43 -8.76 6.09 0.38
C LYS A 43 -8.85 4.97 -0.66
N LYS A 44 -8.77 5.30 -1.96
CA LYS A 44 -8.91 4.38 -3.10
C LYS A 44 -7.59 4.00 -3.76
N THR A 45 -6.45 4.40 -3.21
CA THR A 45 -5.13 4.13 -3.80
C THR A 45 -4.36 3.06 -3.01
N CYS A 46 -3.82 2.06 -3.70
CA CYS A 46 -2.97 1.04 -3.08
C CYS A 46 -1.58 1.59 -2.71
N ILE A 47 -1.03 1.11 -1.60
CA ILE A 47 0.35 1.37 -1.15
C ILE A 47 1.20 0.16 -1.50
N CYS A 48 2.44 0.36 -1.95
CA CYS A 48 3.33 -0.75 -2.27
C CYS A 48 3.85 -1.45 -1.00
N LYS A 49 4.25 -2.73 -1.12
CA LYS A 49 4.78 -3.52 -0.01
C LYS A 49 5.99 -2.87 0.64
N THR A 50 6.91 -2.35 -0.17
CA THR A 50 8.15 -1.70 0.28
C THR A 50 7.87 -0.53 1.22
N CYS A 51 6.90 0.33 0.92
CA CYS A 51 6.56 1.46 1.79
C CYS A 51 5.96 1.01 3.12
N VAL A 52 5.19 -0.08 3.11
CA VAL A 52 4.57 -0.63 4.32
C VAL A 52 5.60 -1.33 5.19
N ASP A 53 6.49 -2.13 4.59
CA ASP A 53 7.62 -2.74 5.29
C ASP A 53 8.51 -1.67 5.91
N ASN A 54 8.89 -0.64 5.14
CA ASN A 54 9.70 0.49 5.64
C ASN A 54 9.03 1.24 6.79
N TRP A 55 7.70 1.39 6.75
CA TRP A 55 6.95 2.01 7.84
C TRP A 55 7.01 1.16 9.12
N ASN A 56 6.84 -0.15 8.98
CA ASN A 56 6.86 -1.08 10.09
C ASN A 56 8.27 -1.23 10.70
N GLU A 57 9.32 -1.26 9.88
CA GLU A 57 10.72 -1.33 10.33
C GLU A 57 11.17 -0.05 11.03
N LYS A 58 10.69 1.11 10.58
CA LYS A 58 10.95 2.41 11.21
C LYS A 58 10.05 2.68 12.43
N GLY A 59 9.32 1.69 12.93
CA GLY A 59 8.33 1.78 14.02
C GLY A 59 8.88 2.18 15.39
N ARG A 60 9.47 3.38 15.51
CA ARG A 60 9.71 4.10 16.77
C ARG A 60 9.64 5.61 16.55
N PHE A 61 8.44 6.18 16.64
CA PHE A 61 8.24 7.52 17.18
C PHE A 61 7.08 7.46 18.17
#